data_AF-A0A293LEK8-F1
#
_entry.id   AF-A0A293LEK8-F1
#
_cell.length_a   1.000
_cell.length_b   1.000
_cell.length_c   1.000
_cell.angle_alpha   90.00
_cell.angle_beta   90.00
_cell.angle_gamma   90.00
#
_symmetry.space_group_name_H-M   'P 1'
#
loop_
_entity.id
_entity.type
_entity.pdbx_description
1 polymer ?
#
loop_
_entity_poly.entity_id
_entity_poly.type
_entity_poly.pdbx_seq_one_letter_code
_entity_poly.pdbx_strand_id
1 'polypeptide(L)' 'MILTSEKTRSQSLNMADCLEQIRTLVEEACKPPVVVDPEKLLRIQARKARAAARRVEEKRWKSLQKRLRQPSVEF' A
#
# COMPACT_ATOMS: atom_id res chain seq x y z
N MET A 1 -13.35 21.87 -4.81
CA MET A 1 -13.38 20.41 -4.56
C MET A 1 -14.73 19.89 -5.02
N ILE A 2 -14.76 18.79 -5.77
CA ILE A 2 -15.98 18.17 -6.28
C ILE A 2 -15.96 16.71 -5.83
N LEU A 3 -17.03 16.25 -5.19
CA LEU A 3 -17.22 14.85 -4.76
C LEU A 3 -18.39 14.24 -5.53
N THR A 4 -18.17 13.04 -6.07
CA THR A 4 -19.17 12.31 -6.86
C THR A 4 -19.26 10.87 -6.35
N SER A 5 -20.46 10.33 -6.25
CA SER A 5 -20.70 8.94 -5.90
C SER A 5 -21.69 8.30 -6.88
N GLU A 6 -21.27 7.20 -7.49
CA GLU A 6 -22.06 6.39 -8.43
C GLU A 6 -22.19 4.94 -7.92
N LYS A 7 -22.13 4.74 -6.60
CA LYS A 7 -22.15 3.40 -5.99
C LYS A 7 -23.47 2.66 -6.23
N THR A 8 -24.56 3.40 -6.37
CA THR A 8 -25.89 2.81 -6.53
C THR A 8 -26.67 3.49 -7.66
N ARG A 9 -27.73 2.86 -8.14
CA ARG A 9 -28.68 3.46 -9.09
C ARG A 9 -29.64 4.46 -8.43
N SER A 10 -29.64 4.56 -7.10
CA SER A 10 -30.53 5.47 -6.36
C SER A 10 -29.81 6.77 -6.02
N GLN A 11 -30.40 7.90 -6.44
CA GLN A 11 -29.83 9.22 -6.18
C GLN A 11 -29.74 9.54 -4.69
N SER A 12 -30.74 9.13 -3.89
CA SER A 12 -30.75 9.41 -2.44
C SER A 12 -29.62 8.69 -1.70
N LEU A 13 -29.32 7.46 -2.10
CA LEU A 13 -28.21 6.69 -1.52
C LEU A 13 -26.86 7.27 -1.92
N ASN A 14 -26.71 7.70 -3.18
CA ASN A 14 -25.49 8.35 -3.66
C ASN A 14 -25.26 9.70 -2.96
N MET A 15 -26.33 10.46 -2.70
CA MET A 15 -26.26 11.70 -1.93
C MET A 15 -25.83 11.44 -0.49
N ALA A 16 -26.40 10.43 0.18
CA ALA A 16 -26.00 10.06 1.53
C ALA A 16 -24.51 9.67 1.60
N ASP A 17 -24.00 8.94 0.61
CA ASP A 17 -22.59 8.58 0.52
C ASP A 17 -21.69 9.81 0.35
N CYS A 18 -22.06 10.75 -0.51
CA CYS A 18 -21.32 12.01 -0.65
C CYS A 18 -21.30 12.81 0.66
N LEU A 19 -22.41 12.87 1.40
CA LEU A 19 -22.47 13.56 2.69
C LEU A 19 -21.57 12.89 3.73
N GLU A 20 -21.53 11.56 3.77
CA GLU A 20 -20.64 10.82 4.67
C GLU A 20 -19.16 11.03 4.33
N GLN A 21 -18.83 11.10 3.04
CA GLN A 21 -17.48 11.45 2.59
C GLN A 21 -17.09 12.85 3.05
N ILE A 22 -17.97 13.85 2.90
CA ILE A 22 -17.72 15.22 3.37
C ILE A 22 -17.49 15.22 4.89
N ARG A 23 -18.35 14.54 5.63
CA ARG A 23 -18.25 14.46 7.09
C ARG A 23 -16.90 13.86 7.51
N THR A 24 -16.52 12.74 6.91
CA THR A 24 -15.25 12.06 7.21
C THR A 24 -14.07 12.98 6.92
N LEU A 25 -14.09 13.70 5.78
CA LEU A 25 -13.02 14.64 5.42
C LEU A 25 -12.88 15.77 6.43
N VAL A 26 -14.01 16.33 6.89
CA VAL A 26 -13.99 17.39 7.92
C VAL A 26 -13.48 16.83 9.24
N GLU A 27 -13.95 15.66 9.66
CA GLU A 27 -13.48 15.00 10.88
C GLU A 27 -11.97 14.71 10.82
N GLU A 28 -11.46 14.26 9.68
CA GLU A 28 -10.03 14.02 9.49
C GLU A 28 -9.20 15.30 9.46
N ALA A 29 -9.70 16.37 8.83
CA ALA A 29 -9.04 17.66 8.81
C ALA A 29 -8.95 18.30 10.21
N CYS A 30 -9.94 18.03 11.06
CA CYS A 30 -9.96 18.51 12.45
C CYS A 30 -9.11 17.67 13.40
N LYS A 31 -8.68 16.46 13.02
CA LYS A 31 -7.80 15.65 13.87
C LYS A 31 -6.44 16.33 13.99
N PRO A 32 -5.85 16.37 15.21
CA PRO A 32 -4.50 16.89 15.36
C PRO A 32 -3.52 16.06 14.52
N PRO A 33 -2.44 16.65 14.01
CA PRO A 33 -1.43 15.91 13.27
C PRO A 33 -0.92 14.78 14.15
N VAL A 34 -0.95 13.56 13.62
CA VAL A 34 -0.46 12.39 14.35
C VAL A 34 1.04 12.59 14.61
N VAL A 35 1.40 12.82 15.88
CA VAL A 35 2.79 12.87 16.28
C VAL A 35 3.33 11.45 16.19
N VAL A 36 4.06 11.18 15.11
CA VAL A 36 4.72 9.89 14.93
C VAL A 36 5.97 9.89 15.79
N ASP A 37 5.96 9.06 16.83
CA ASP A 37 7.13 8.82 17.66
C ASP A 37 8.34 8.40 16.78
N PRO A 38 9.51 9.05 16.92
CA PRO A 38 10.71 8.71 16.16
C PRO A 38 11.09 7.24 16.27
N GLU A 39 10.88 6.59 17.41
CA GLU A 39 11.18 5.17 17.57
C GLU A 39 10.30 4.30 16.65
N LYS A 40 9.00 4.63 16.57
CA LYS A 40 8.05 3.95 15.67
C LYS A 40 8.46 4.11 14.21
N LEU A 41 8.94 5.28 13.80
CA LEU A 41 9.44 5.53 12.44
C LEU A 41 10.64 4.63 12.12
N LEU A 42 11.62 4.55 13.02
CA LEU A 42 12.79 3.69 12.86
C LEU A 42 12.38 2.21 12.74
N ARG A 43 11.43 1.76 13.57
CA ARG A 43 10.89 0.39 13.49
C ARG A 43 10.23 0.12 12.13
N ILE A 44 9.46 1.07 11.60
CA ILE A 44 8.83 0.96 10.27
C ILE A 44 9.90 0.88 9.17
N GLN A 45 10.91 1.75 9.22
CA GLN A 45 12.00 1.75 8.25
C GLN A 45 12.78 0.42 8.28
N ALA A 46 13.11 -0.08 9.48
CA ALA A 46 13.78 -1.37 9.65
C ALA A 46 12.95 -2.53 9.07
N ARG A 47 11.63 -2.54 9.29
CA ARG A 47 10.72 -3.54 8.70
C ARG A 47 10.73 -3.47 7.17
N LYS A 48 10.66 -2.26 6.59
CA LYS A 48 10.73 -2.07 5.13
C LYS A 48 12.06 -2.56 4.55
N ALA A 49 13.18 -2.23 5.21
CA ALA A 49 14.51 -2.68 4.80
C ALA A 49 14.64 -4.21 4.82
N ARG A 50 14.17 -4.86 5.90
CA ARG A 50 14.15 -6.33 6.02
C ARG A 50 13.31 -6.98 4.91
N ALA A 51 12.11 -6.43 4.64
CA ALA A 51 11.26 -6.93 3.58
C ALA A 51 11.87 -6.74 2.18
N ALA A 52 12.62 -5.66 1.96
CA ALA A 52 13.36 -5.45 0.72
C ALA A 52 14.50 -6.46 0.57
N ALA A 53 15.29 -6.69 1.64
CA ALA A 53 16.38 -7.67 1.64
C ALA A 53 15.87 -9.08 1.30
N ARG A 54 14.81 -9.54 1.98
CA ARG A 54 14.18 -10.84 1.70
C ARG A 54 13.76 -10.98 0.24
N ARG A 55 13.11 -9.96 -0.32
CA ARG A 55 12.71 -9.97 -1.75
C ARG A 55 13.90 -10.11 -2.69
N VAL A 56 15.03 -9.47 -2.39
CA VAL A 56 16.24 -9.59 -3.21
C VAL A 56 16.85 -10.98 -3.09
N GLU A 57 16.93 -11.54 -1.88
CA GLU A 57 17.42 -12.89 -1.63
C GLU A 57 16.60 -13.94 -2.38
N GLU A 58 15.27 -13.88 -2.27
CA GLU A 58 14.36 -14.77 -2.98
C GLU A 58 14.54 -14.68 -4.50
N LYS A 59 14.71 -13.46 -5.04
CA LYS A 59 14.98 -13.27 -6.47
C LYS A 59 16.32 -13.88 -6.89
N ARG A 60 17.37 -13.68 -6.09
CA ARG A 60 18.70 -14.27 -6.34
C ARG A 60 18.61 -15.79 -6.32
N TRP A 61 17.95 -16.35 -5.32
CA TRP A 61 17.74 -17.79 -5.19
C TRP A 61 16.99 -18.38 -6.39
N LYS A 62 15.87 -17.77 -6.79
CA LYS A 62 15.11 -18.19 -7.97
C LYS A 62 15.94 -18.08 -9.26
N SER A 63 16.73 -17.02 -9.41
CA SER A 63 17.63 -16.86 -10.56
C SER A 63 18.72 -17.93 -10.58
N LEU A 64 19.31 -18.27 -9.43
CA LEU A 64 20.31 -19.33 -9.32
C LEU A 64 19.70 -20.69 -9.68
N GLN A 65 18.55 -21.02 -9.12
CA GLN A 65 17.82 -22.26 -9.46
C GLN A 65 17.52 -22.35 -10.96
N LYS A 66 17.14 -21.24 -11.60
CA LYS A 66 16.91 -21.22 -13.06
C LYS A 66 18.19 -21.52 -13.83
N ARG A 67 19.32 -20.91 -13.46
CA ARG A 67 20.64 -21.17 -14.10
C ARG A 67 21.05 -22.62 -13.94
N LEU A 68 20.93 -23.18 -12.75
CA LEU A 68 21.29 -24.58 -12.47
C LEU A 68 20.42 -25.59 -13.24
N ARG A 69 19.19 -25.22 -13.61
CA ARG A 69 18.29 -26.06 -14.42
C ARG A 69 18.55 -25.96 -15.93
N GLN A 70 19.36 -25.01 -16.41
CA GLN A 70 19.65 -24.93 -17.83
C GLN A 70 20.60 -26.07 -18.21
N PRO A 71 20.24 -26.93 -19.17
CA PRO A 71 21.17 -27.91 -19.70
C PRO A 71 22.36 -27.17 -20.34
N SER A 72 23.56 -27.74 -20.24
CA SER A 72 24.71 -27.27 -21.01
C SER A 72 24.35 -27.37 -22.49
N VAL A 73 24.15 -26.22 -23.13
CA VAL A 73 24.00 -26.16 -24.57
C VAL A 73 25.41 -26.36 -25.13
N GLU A 74 25.77 -27.61 -25.39
CA GLU A 74 26.98 -27.93 -26.18
C GLU A 74 26.69 -27.54 -27.64
N PHE A 75 27.56 -26.73 -28.22
CA PHE A 75 27.51 -26.30 -29.62
C PHE A 75 28.21 -27.31 -30.52
#